data_AF-A0A5C8GCY0-F1
#
_entry.id   AF-A0A5C8GCY0-F1
#
_cell.length_a   1.000
_cell.length_b   1.000
_cell.length_c   1.000
_cell.angle_alpha   90.00
_cell.angle_beta   90.00
_cell.angle_gamma   90.00
#
_symmetry.space_group_name_H-M   'P 1'
#
loop_
_entity.id
_entity.type
_entity.pdbx_description
1 polymer ?
#
loop_
_entity_poly.entity_id
_entity_poly.type
_entity_poly.pdbx_seq_one_letter_code
_entity_poly.pdbx_strand_id
1 'polypeptide(L)'
;MRRLLPLLIALTLQISVPASRYDYNELDRLIAQRTQTTEAKERRIDSIRQQLADPHLQPEQRLDICKKLYSEYECFRFDSAAVYADRVLHYARQLNDSRKVQEALLQKAHIHSLAGFFFLSKHILDDIRPETLDSNLRLRYYHECYVFSELLSEYCRGTSLHDEYVKKAQRYLELMLALAPKDSFLLLSAKHPTFFMN
;
A
#
# COMPACT_ATOMS: atom_id res chain seq x y z
N MET A 1 8.77 65.53 37.42
CA MET A 1 7.42 65.23 36.88
C MET A 1 7.43 63.78 36.42
N ARG A 2 6.48 63.00 36.94
CA ARG A 2 6.56 61.57 37.20
C ARG A 2 5.52 60.88 36.32
N ARG A 3 5.98 59.92 35.51
CA ARG A 3 5.28 58.70 35.02
C ARG A 3 3.87 58.89 34.46
N LEU A 4 3.66 58.64 33.16
CA LEU A 4 2.38 58.13 32.62
C LEU A 4 2.56 57.70 31.14
N LEU A 5 3.53 56.82 30.85
CA LEU A 5 3.63 56.15 29.55
C LEU A 5 4.04 54.67 29.64
N PRO A 6 3.45 53.89 30.57
CA PRO A 6 3.18 52.49 30.26
C PRO A 6 1.77 52.12 30.72
N LEU A 7 0.74 52.60 30.02
CA LEU A 7 -0.64 52.16 30.29
C LEU A 7 -1.38 51.68 29.04
N LEU A 8 -0.67 51.40 27.95
CA LEU A 8 -1.26 50.98 26.68
C LEU A 8 -0.82 49.59 26.18
N ILE A 9 -0.03 48.86 26.99
CA ILE A 9 0.35 47.45 26.69
C ILE A 9 -0.21 46.47 27.75
N ALA A 10 -0.95 46.97 28.75
CA ALA A 10 -1.57 46.14 29.80
C ALA A 10 -3.01 45.70 29.49
N LEU A 11 -3.45 45.79 28.23
CA LEU A 11 -4.80 45.39 27.80
C LEU A 11 -4.75 44.60 26.49
N THR A 12 -3.93 43.56 26.42
CA THR A 12 -4.29 42.40 25.60
C THR A 12 -4.88 41.36 26.53
N LEU A 13 -6.21 41.37 26.52
CA LEU A 13 -7.09 40.39 27.11
C LEU A 13 -6.55 38.98 26.78
N GLN A 14 -6.13 38.24 27.79
CA GLN A 14 -5.88 36.81 27.65
C GLN A 14 -7.23 36.16 27.33
N ILE A 15 -7.52 35.99 26.05
CA ILE A 15 -8.56 35.06 25.60
C ILE A 15 -8.01 33.68 25.94
N SER A 16 -8.36 33.17 27.11
CA SER A 16 -8.20 31.75 27.42
C SER A 16 -9.04 31.00 26.40
N VAL A 17 -8.38 30.52 25.33
CA VAL A 17 -8.94 29.47 24.48
C VAL A 17 -9.31 28.33 25.43
N PRO A 18 -10.57 27.90 25.51
CA PRO A 18 -10.92 26.77 26.34
C PRO A 18 -10.07 25.60 25.86
N ALA A 19 -9.19 25.11 26.74
CA ALA A 19 -8.42 23.91 26.47
C ALA A 19 -9.44 22.83 26.13
N SER A 20 -9.39 22.31 24.90
CA SER A 20 -10.15 21.13 24.51
C SER A 20 -9.88 20.07 25.57
N ARG A 21 -10.88 19.74 26.38
CA ARG A 21 -10.74 18.76 27.46
C ARG A 21 -10.58 17.40 26.78
N TYR A 22 -9.35 16.98 26.55
CA TYR A 22 -9.05 15.66 26.01
C TYR A 22 -9.65 14.62 26.96
N ASP A 23 -10.58 13.81 26.46
CA ASP A 23 -11.12 12.69 27.22
C ASP A 23 -10.10 11.55 27.18
N TYR A 24 -9.22 11.55 28.18
CA TYR A 24 -8.18 10.52 28.32
C TYR A 24 -8.78 9.11 28.42
N ASN A 25 -10.03 8.95 28.87
CA ASN A 25 -10.67 7.63 28.94
C ASN A 25 -10.97 7.08 27.54
N GLU A 26 -11.42 7.93 26.62
CA GLU A 26 -11.66 7.51 25.23
C GLU A 26 -10.34 7.21 24.52
N LEU A 27 -9.29 8.00 24.80
CA LEU A 27 -7.95 7.71 24.30
C LEU A 27 -7.43 6.36 24.81
N ASP A 28 -7.52 6.09 26.11
CA ASP A 28 -7.08 4.83 26.72
C ASP A 28 -7.86 3.64 26.17
N ARG A 29 -9.17 3.80 25.94
CA ARG A 29 -10.02 2.79 25.28
C ARG A 29 -9.55 2.51 23.85
N LEU A 30 -9.27 3.55 23.06
CA LEU A 30 -8.77 3.40 21.69
C LEU A 30 -7.39 2.73 21.64
N ILE A 31 -6.51 3.06 22.59
CA ILE A 31 -5.22 2.41 22.76
C ILE A 31 -5.40 0.92 23.10
N ALA A 32 -6.26 0.59 24.07
CA ALA A 32 -6.52 -0.80 24.46
C ALA A 32 -7.10 -1.62 23.29
N GLN A 33 -8.04 -1.05 22.54
CA GLN A 33 -8.62 -1.70 21.35
C GLN A 33 -7.58 -1.92 20.26
N ARG A 34 -6.67 -0.96 20.04
CA ARG A 34 -5.55 -1.10 19.11
C ARG A 34 -4.62 -2.23 19.53
N THR A 35 -4.26 -2.33 20.80
CA THR A 35 -3.41 -3.40 21.34
C THR A 35 -4.06 -4.76 21.13
N GLN A 36 -5.33 -4.92 21.50
CA GLN A 36 -6.06 -6.17 21.32
C GLN A 36 -6.14 -6.60 19.85
N THR A 37 -6.38 -5.64 18.94
CA THR A 37 -6.43 -5.90 17.50
C THR A 37 -5.06 -6.33 16.96
N THR A 38 -3.99 -5.69 17.44
CA THR A 38 -2.61 -6.02 17.07
C THR A 38 -2.24 -7.43 17.52
N GLU A 39 -2.50 -7.78 18.77
CA GLU A 39 -2.24 -9.12 19.32
C GLU A 39 -3.06 -10.21 18.62
N ALA A 40 -4.30 -9.93 18.21
CA ALA A 40 -5.10 -10.86 17.44
C ALA A 40 -4.51 -11.11 16.05
N LYS A 41 -4.01 -10.05 15.39
CA LYS A 41 -3.32 -10.13 14.09
C LYS A 41 -2.02 -10.93 14.22
N GLU A 42 -1.21 -10.66 15.23
CA GLU A 42 0.04 -11.38 15.49
C GLU A 42 -0.20 -12.87 15.76
N ARG A 43 -1.18 -13.22 16.59
CA ARG A 43 -1.58 -14.62 16.83
C ARG A 43 -1.98 -15.34 15.55
N ARG A 44 -2.73 -14.68 14.66
CA ARG A 44 -3.11 -15.24 13.36
C ARG A 44 -1.89 -15.47 12.47
N ILE A 45 -1.00 -14.47 12.39
CA ILE A 45 0.23 -14.57 11.62
C ILE A 45 1.11 -15.72 12.15
N ASP A 46 1.25 -15.84 13.47
CA ASP A 46 2.03 -16.91 14.09
C ASP A 46 1.44 -18.29 13.78
N SER A 47 0.12 -18.44 13.81
CA SER A 47 -0.56 -19.67 13.42
C SER A 47 -0.27 -20.06 11.96
N ILE A 48 -0.30 -19.10 11.03
CA ILE A 48 0.03 -19.36 9.63
C ILE A 48 1.53 -19.67 9.46
N ARG A 49 2.40 -19.00 10.21
CA ARG A 49 3.86 -19.23 10.18
C ARG A 49 4.21 -20.63 10.67
N GLN A 50 3.51 -21.13 11.69
CA GLN A 50 3.67 -22.51 12.18
C GLN A 50 3.32 -23.54 11.10
N GLN A 51 2.32 -23.28 10.25
CA GLN A 51 2.02 -24.16 9.11
C GLN A 51 3.23 -24.27 8.17
N LEU A 52 3.95 -23.17 7.93
CA LEU A 52 5.14 -23.16 7.05
C LEU A 52 6.33 -23.97 7.61
N ALA A 53 6.35 -24.26 8.91
CA ALA A 53 7.41 -24.99 9.58
C ALA A 53 7.40 -26.50 9.30
N ASP A 54 6.31 -27.04 8.73
CA ASP A 54 6.23 -28.45 8.36
C ASP A 54 7.26 -28.78 7.24
N PRO A 55 8.21 -29.71 7.49
CA PRO A 55 9.22 -30.09 6.51
C PRO A 55 8.64 -30.83 5.30
N HIS A 56 7.46 -31.46 5.43
CA HIS A 56 6.85 -32.28 4.38
C HIS A 56 6.04 -31.49 3.35
N LEU A 57 5.93 -30.18 3.51
CA LEU A 57 5.20 -29.32 2.57
C LEU A 57 5.82 -29.33 1.17
N GLN A 58 4.97 -29.58 0.19
CA GLN A 58 5.29 -29.42 -1.23
C GLN A 58 5.44 -27.94 -1.60
N PRO A 59 6.19 -27.61 -2.67
CA PRO A 59 6.41 -26.22 -3.08
C PRO A 59 5.13 -25.41 -3.30
N GLU A 60 4.07 -26.02 -3.84
CA GLU A 60 2.75 -25.38 -4.02
C GLU A 60 2.14 -24.96 -2.67
N GLN A 61 2.20 -25.84 -1.67
CA GLN A 61 1.67 -25.55 -0.34
C GLN A 61 2.48 -24.44 0.35
N ARG A 62 3.82 -24.44 0.17
CA ARG A 62 4.69 -23.37 0.69
C ARG A 62 4.38 -22.03 0.04
N LEU A 63 4.14 -22.03 -1.28
CA LEU A 63 3.72 -20.85 -2.02
C LEU A 63 2.41 -20.28 -1.48
N ASP A 64 1.39 -21.12 -1.29
CA ASP A 64 0.08 -20.69 -0.79
C ASP A 64 0.15 -20.13 0.64
N ILE A 65 0.91 -20.78 1.52
CA ILE A 65 1.12 -20.28 2.88
C ILE A 65 1.88 -18.95 2.86
N CYS A 66 2.89 -18.81 2.00
CA CYS A 66 3.63 -17.55 1.85
C CYS A 66 2.75 -16.42 1.27
N LYS A 67 1.84 -16.72 0.33
CA LYS A 67 0.84 -15.76 -0.17
C LYS A 67 -0.08 -15.27 0.96
N LYS A 68 -0.52 -16.17 1.86
CA LYS A 68 -1.31 -15.80 3.05
C LYS A 68 -0.52 -14.90 4.01
N LEU A 69 0.73 -15.26 4.29
CA LEU A 69 1.59 -14.45 5.17
C LEU A 69 1.84 -13.07 4.57
N TYR A 70 2.12 -12.97 3.27
CA TYR A 70 2.21 -11.68 2.60
C TYR A 70 0.97 -10.83 2.85
N SER A 71 -0.23 -11.37 2.60
CA SER A 71 -1.48 -10.61 2.74
C SER A 71 -1.75 -10.15 4.18
N GLU A 72 -1.36 -10.95 5.17
CA GLU A 72 -1.45 -10.53 6.57
C GLU A 72 -0.47 -9.41 6.91
N TYR A 73 0.70 -9.36 6.27
CA TYR A 73 1.74 -8.36 6.53
C TYR A 73 1.66 -7.09 5.68
N GLU A 74 1.07 -7.14 4.49
CA GLU A 74 1.04 -6.02 3.51
C GLU A 74 0.60 -4.70 4.15
N CYS A 75 -0.53 -4.71 4.86
CA CYS A 75 -1.05 -3.53 5.57
C CYS A 75 -0.61 -3.42 7.04
N PHE A 76 0.35 -4.25 7.49
CA PHE A 76 0.75 -4.33 8.89
C PHE A 76 2.24 -4.05 9.11
N ARG A 77 3.13 -4.74 8.39
CA ARG A 77 4.59 -4.60 8.50
C ARG A 77 5.27 -4.89 7.16
N PHE A 78 5.72 -3.83 6.50
CA PHE A 78 6.37 -3.89 5.18
C PHE A 78 7.55 -4.85 5.13
N ASP A 79 8.52 -4.78 6.06
CA ASP A 79 9.72 -5.61 6.02
C ASP A 79 9.38 -7.12 5.95
N SER A 80 8.35 -7.52 6.70
CA SER A 80 7.88 -8.91 6.69
C SER A 80 7.13 -9.23 5.39
N ALA A 81 6.30 -8.32 4.88
CA ALA A 81 5.62 -8.49 3.59
C ALA A 81 6.64 -8.70 2.45
N ALA A 82 7.72 -7.91 2.41
CA ALA A 82 8.78 -8.04 1.43
C ALA A 82 9.48 -9.41 1.49
N VAL A 83 9.80 -9.90 2.70
CA VAL A 83 10.38 -11.25 2.89
C VAL A 83 9.44 -12.34 2.35
N TYR A 84 8.13 -12.25 2.60
CA TYR A 84 7.19 -13.24 2.09
C TYR A 84 6.93 -13.09 0.58
N ALA A 85 6.98 -11.88 0.01
CA ALA A 85 6.95 -11.69 -1.45
C ALA A 85 8.13 -12.40 -2.14
N ASP A 86 9.34 -12.30 -1.58
CA ASP A 86 10.51 -13.01 -2.08
C ASP A 86 10.35 -14.53 -2.01
N ARG A 87 9.75 -15.03 -0.93
CA ARG A 87 9.47 -16.47 -0.78
C ARG A 87 8.40 -16.95 -1.77
N VAL A 88 7.34 -16.16 -2.00
CA VAL A 88 6.33 -16.48 -3.03
C VAL A 88 7.01 -16.60 -4.40
N LEU A 89 7.86 -15.63 -4.77
CA LEU A 89 8.61 -15.68 -6.04
C LEU A 89 9.55 -16.88 -6.12
N HIS A 90 10.24 -17.20 -5.02
CA HIS A 90 11.12 -18.37 -4.95
C HIS A 90 10.36 -19.68 -5.23
N TYR A 91 9.26 -19.93 -4.52
CA TYR A 91 8.47 -21.15 -4.72
C TYR A 91 7.79 -21.18 -6.09
N ALA A 92 7.33 -20.03 -6.61
CA ALA A 92 6.76 -19.94 -7.95
C ALA A 92 7.77 -20.37 -9.03
N ARG A 93 9.04 -19.97 -8.88
CA ARG A 93 10.12 -20.40 -9.78
C ARG A 93 10.42 -21.89 -9.65
N GLN A 94 10.41 -22.45 -8.44
CA GLN A 94 10.61 -23.89 -8.22
C GLN A 94 9.54 -24.75 -8.90
N LEU A 95 8.30 -24.25 -8.96
CA LEU A 95 7.18 -24.92 -9.61
C LEU A 95 7.26 -24.88 -11.14
N ASN A 96 8.19 -24.11 -11.73
CA ASN A 96 8.28 -23.87 -13.17
C ASN A 96 6.97 -23.36 -13.80
N ASP A 97 6.14 -22.68 -12.99
CA ASP A 97 4.86 -22.14 -13.41
C ASP A 97 5.03 -20.65 -13.75
N SER A 98 5.17 -20.37 -15.06
CA SER A 98 5.37 -19.01 -15.54
C SER A 98 4.27 -18.06 -15.09
N ARG A 99 3.01 -18.53 -14.98
CA ARG A 99 1.90 -17.69 -14.55
C ARG A 99 2.07 -17.27 -13.10
N LYS A 100 2.41 -18.21 -12.21
CA LYS A 100 2.71 -17.92 -10.79
C LYS A 100 3.93 -17.02 -10.61
N VAL A 101 4.95 -17.15 -11.46
CA VAL A 101 6.12 -16.25 -11.42
C VAL A 101 5.71 -14.82 -11.74
N GLN A 102 4.89 -14.61 -12.78
CA GLN A 102 4.38 -13.27 -13.11
C GLN A 102 3.48 -12.71 -12.00
N GLU A 103 2.61 -13.52 -11.39
CA GLU A 103 1.81 -13.11 -10.23
C GLU A 103 2.69 -12.63 -9.06
N ALA A 104 3.77 -13.36 -8.76
CA ALA A 104 4.68 -13.06 -7.68
C ALA A 104 5.53 -11.80 -7.94
N LEU A 105 5.95 -11.59 -9.20
CA LEU A 105 6.65 -10.37 -9.60
C LEU A 105 5.76 -9.14 -9.44
N LEU A 106 4.51 -9.20 -9.90
CA LEU A 106 3.54 -8.11 -9.71
C LEU A 106 3.31 -7.80 -8.22
N GLN A 107 3.13 -8.83 -7.40
CA GLN A 107 2.99 -8.68 -5.95
C GLN A 107 4.23 -8.03 -5.30
N LYS A 108 5.43 -8.40 -5.76
CA LYS A 108 6.68 -7.80 -5.28
C LYS A 108 6.85 -6.33 -5.73
N ALA A 109 6.46 -6.01 -6.97
CA ALA A 109 6.44 -4.63 -7.44
C ALA A 109 5.47 -3.77 -6.60
N HIS A 110 4.27 -4.30 -6.31
CA HIS A 110 3.26 -3.62 -5.49
C HIS A 110 3.80 -3.19 -4.13
N ILE A 111 4.35 -4.13 -3.36
CA ILE A 111 4.83 -3.84 -2.01
C ILE A 111 6.01 -2.86 -2.03
N HIS A 112 6.88 -2.91 -3.05
CA HIS A 112 7.93 -1.93 -3.24
C HIS A 112 7.40 -0.54 -3.58
N SER A 113 6.35 -0.42 -4.41
CA SER A 113 5.69 0.86 -4.68
C SER A 113 5.11 1.46 -3.39
N LEU A 114 4.38 0.67 -2.60
CA LEU A 114 3.79 1.13 -1.33
C LEU A 114 4.84 1.61 -0.32
N ALA A 115 6.02 1.00 -0.31
CA ALA A 115 7.13 1.41 0.56
C ALA A 115 7.99 2.55 0.01
N GLY A 116 7.67 3.09 -1.17
CA GLY A 116 8.45 4.14 -1.81
C GLY A 116 9.78 3.67 -2.44
N PHE A 117 9.98 2.36 -2.60
CA PHE A 117 11.13 1.80 -3.32
C PHE A 117 10.90 1.79 -4.83
N PHE A 118 10.69 2.98 -5.38
CA PHE A 118 10.29 3.18 -6.77
C PHE A 118 11.30 2.60 -7.77
N PHE A 119 12.60 2.66 -7.49
CA PHE A 119 13.62 2.04 -8.34
C PHE A 119 13.43 0.52 -8.46
N LEU A 120 13.19 -0.17 -7.33
CA LEU A 120 12.99 -1.62 -7.30
C LEU A 120 11.68 -2.02 -7.97
N SER A 121 10.60 -1.28 -7.69
CA SER A 121 9.30 -1.51 -8.32
C SER A 121 9.39 -1.33 -9.84
N LYS A 122 9.98 -0.21 -10.29
CA LYS A 122 10.15 0.08 -11.72
C LYS A 122 10.95 -1.00 -12.44
N HIS A 123 12.06 -1.45 -11.86
CA HIS A 123 12.86 -2.53 -12.45
C HIS A 123 12.02 -3.79 -12.68
N ILE A 124 11.17 -4.18 -11.72
CA ILE A 124 10.32 -5.35 -11.87
C ILE A 124 9.26 -5.13 -12.97
N LEU A 125 8.62 -3.95 -12.99
CA LEU A 125 7.56 -3.64 -13.96
C LEU A 125 8.08 -3.50 -15.39
N ASP A 126 9.30 -2.99 -15.58
CA ASP A 126 9.92 -2.85 -16.90
C ASP A 126 10.35 -4.22 -17.49
N ASP A 127 10.66 -5.20 -16.64
CA ASP A 127 11.06 -6.56 -17.06
C ASP A 127 9.89 -7.42 -17.55
N ILE A 128 8.65 -7.07 -17.17
CA ILE A 128 7.44 -7.81 -17.55
C ILE A 128 7.00 -7.40 -18.95
N ARG A 129 6.76 -8.39 -19.82
CA ARG A 129 6.22 -8.18 -21.17
C ARG A 129 4.69 -8.37 -21.16
N PRO A 130 3.87 -7.30 -21.08
CA PRO A 130 2.42 -7.42 -20.90
C PRO A 130 1.70 -8.16 -22.04
N GLU A 131 2.28 -8.19 -23.25
CA GLU A 131 1.77 -8.88 -24.43
C GLU A 131 1.78 -10.41 -24.24
N THR A 132 2.67 -10.92 -23.40
CA THR A 132 2.80 -12.35 -23.07
C THR A 132 1.88 -12.80 -21.94
N LEU A 133 1.24 -11.86 -21.23
CA LEU A 133 0.35 -12.14 -20.11
C LEU A 133 -1.06 -12.49 -20.60
N ASP A 134 -1.73 -13.38 -19.87
CA ASP A 134 -3.17 -13.58 -19.99
C ASP A 134 -3.95 -12.31 -19.59
N SER A 135 -5.22 -12.23 -19.96
CA SER A 135 -6.03 -11.02 -19.75
C SER A 135 -6.12 -10.59 -18.28
N ASN A 136 -6.16 -11.53 -17.34
CA ASN A 136 -6.23 -11.22 -15.90
C ASN A 136 -4.90 -10.67 -15.40
N LEU A 137 -3.78 -11.30 -15.76
CA LEU A 137 -2.46 -10.81 -15.38
C LEU A 137 -2.10 -9.50 -16.08
N ARG A 138 -2.54 -9.29 -17.32
CA ARG A 138 -2.35 -8.02 -18.02
C ARG A 138 -3.12 -6.88 -17.34
N LEU A 139 -4.35 -7.13 -16.92
CA LEU A 139 -5.12 -6.17 -16.13
C LEU A 139 -4.40 -5.83 -14.80
N ARG A 140 -3.91 -6.85 -14.09
CA ARG A 140 -3.13 -6.66 -12.86
C ARG A 140 -1.82 -5.91 -13.12
N TYR A 141 -1.13 -6.18 -14.23
CA TYR A 141 0.08 -5.45 -14.60
C TYR A 141 -0.20 -3.95 -14.77
N TYR A 142 -1.23 -3.59 -15.54
CA TYR A 142 -1.59 -2.18 -15.69
C TYR A 142 -2.06 -1.55 -14.39
N HIS A 143 -2.73 -2.30 -13.51
CA HIS A 143 -3.03 -1.85 -12.15
C HIS A 143 -1.77 -1.48 -11.37
N GLU A 144 -0.74 -2.34 -11.39
CA GLU A 144 0.51 -2.04 -10.67
C GLU A 144 1.28 -0.86 -11.29
N CYS A 145 1.24 -0.71 -12.61
CA CYS A 145 1.80 0.47 -13.27
C CYS A 145 1.02 1.75 -12.94
N TYR A 146 -0.30 1.66 -12.78
CA TYR A 146 -1.14 2.76 -12.31
C TYR A 146 -0.75 3.16 -10.88
N VAL A 147 -0.76 2.22 -9.93
CA VAL A 147 -0.41 2.46 -8.52
C VAL A 147 0.99 3.04 -8.39
N PHE A 148 1.98 2.46 -9.09
CA PHE A 148 3.34 2.98 -9.15
C PHE A 148 3.38 4.45 -9.61
N SER A 149 2.68 4.76 -10.70
CA SER A 149 2.68 6.10 -11.29
C SER A 149 1.95 7.11 -10.41
N GLU A 150 0.84 6.73 -9.78
CA GLU A 150 0.10 7.57 -8.85
C GLU A 150 0.97 7.93 -7.64
N LEU A 151 1.52 6.93 -6.96
CA LEU A 151 2.36 7.15 -5.77
C LEU A 151 3.61 7.98 -6.09
N LEU A 152 4.26 7.71 -7.24
CA LEU A 152 5.43 8.48 -7.65
C LEU A 152 5.06 9.90 -8.07
N SER A 153 3.88 10.13 -8.63
CA SER A 153 3.41 11.49 -8.93
C SER A 153 3.25 12.32 -7.66
N GLU A 154 2.70 11.73 -6.59
CA GLU A 154 2.58 12.37 -5.28
C GLU A 154 3.94 12.62 -4.63
N TYR A 155 4.85 11.65 -4.72
CA TYR A 155 6.22 11.80 -4.22
C TYR A 155 6.98 12.92 -4.94
N CYS A 156 6.73 13.12 -6.24
CA CYS A 156 7.39 14.13 -7.06
C CYS A 156 6.63 15.47 -7.13
N ARG A 157 5.62 15.68 -6.28
CA ARG A 157 4.82 16.93 -6.26
C ARG A 157 5.73 18.15 -6.11
N GLY A 158 5.50 19.18 -6.93
CA GLY A 158 6.33 20.39 -6.98
C GLY A 158 7.59 20.30 -7.85
N THR A 159 7.84 19.15 -8.49
CA THR A 159 8.88 19.00 -9.50
C THR A 159 8.28 18.90 -10.90
N SER A 160 9.12 19.04 -11.94
CA SER A 160 8.70 18.83 -13.33
C SER A 160 8.23 17.40 -13.64
N LEU A 161 8.53 16.43 -12.76
CA LEU A 161 8.15 15.02 -12.95
C LEU A 161 6.71 14.72 -12.55
N HIS A 162 6.06 15.58 -11.75
CA HIS A 162 4.70 15.35 -11.25
C HIS A 162 3.72 15.10 -12.41
N ASP A 163 3.63 16.05 -13.35
CA ASP A 163 2.70 15.98 -14.48
C ASP A 163 2.99 14.79 -15.41
N GLU A 164 4.25 14.37 -15.52
CA GLU A 164 4.63 13.19 -16.30
C GLU A 164 4.03 11.92 -15.70
N TYR A 165 4.14 11.75 -14.38
CA TYR A 165 3.60 10.57 -13.70
C TYR A 165 2.08 10.59 -13.55
N VAL A 166 1.45 11.77 -13.43
CA VAL A 166 -0.01 11.90 -13.55
C VAL A 166 -0.50 11.40 -14.91
N LYS A 167 0.15 11.80 -16.01
CA LYS A 167 -0.18 11.32 -17.36
C LYS A 167 0.04 9.80 -17.51
N LYS A 168 1.10 9.26 -16.92
CA LYS A 168 1.35 7.80 -16.89
C LYS A 168 0.24 7.06 -16.15
N ALA A 169 -0.17 7.55 -14.97
CA ALA A 169 -1.27 6.95 -14.22
C ALA A 169 -2.57 6.95 -15.06
N GLN A 170 -2.93 8.09 -15.66
CA GLN A 170 -4.10 8.19 -16.55
C GLN A 170 -4.02 7.19 -17.72
N ARG A 171 -2.85 7.06 -18.35
CA ARG A 171 -2.65 6.11 -19.45
C ARG A 171 -2.88 4.67 -19.02
N TYR A 172 -2.36 4.26 -17.86
CA TYR A 172 -2.59 2.89 -17.36
C TYR A 172 -4.04 2.66 -16.95
N LEU A 173 -4.71 3.67 -16.40
CA LEU A 173 -6.15 3.61 -16.13
C LEU A 173 -6.96 3.37 -17.41
N GLU A 174 -6.66 4.08 -18.50
CA GLU A 174 -7.30 3.83 -19.81
C GLU A 174 -7.10 2.39 -20.30
N LEU A 175 -5.87 1.87 -20.17
CA LEU A 175 -5.55 0.49 -20.57
C LEU A 175 -6.30 -0.54 -19.73
N MET A 176 -6.46 -0.30 -18.42
CA MET A 176 -7.26 -1.14 -17.55
C MET A 176 -8.74 -1.10 -17.92
N LEU A 177 -9.29 0.10 -18.18
CA LEU A 177 -10.70 0.27 -18.57
C LEU A 177 -11.02 -0.39 -19.92
N ALA A 178 -10.05 -0.39 -20.86
CA ALA A 178 -10.20 -1.09 -22.14
C ALA A 178 -10.23 -2.63 -21.99
N LEU A 179 -9.62 -3.17 -20.94
CA LEU A 179 -9.60 -4.61 -20.64
C LEU A 179 -10.73 -5.05 -19.69
N ALA A 180 -11.27 -4.13 -18.89
CA ALA A 180 -12.29 -4.42 -17.90
C ALA A 180 -13.64 -4.76 -18.57
N PRO A 181 -14.40 -5.74 -18.05
CA PRO A 181 -15.80 -5.92 -18.42
C PRO A 181 -16.59 -4.61 -18.23
N LYS A 182 -17.54 -4.32 -19.12
CA LYS A 182 -18.32 -3.06 -19.12
C LYS A 182 -19.07 -2.75 -17.81
N ASP A 183 -19.25 -3.76 -16.94
CA ASP A 183 -19.95 -3.65 -15.65
C ASP A 183 -19.02 -3.78 -14.43
N SER A 184 -17.69 -3.72 -14.64
CA SER A 184 -16.72 -3.85 -13.56
C SER A 184 -16.76 -2.67 -12.58
N PHE A 185 -16.60 -2.94 -11.27
CA PHE A 185 -16.47 -1.94 -10.21
C PHE A 185 -15.43 -0.86 -10.54
N LEU A 186 -14.35 -1.24 -11.25
CA LEU A 186 -13.29 -0.35 -11.73
C LEU A 186 -13.82 0.79 -12.63
N LEU A 187 -14.84 0.52 -13.45
CA LEU A 187 -15.50 1.51 -14.32
C LEU A 187 -16.37 2.49 -13.52
N LEU A 188 -16.90 2.05 -12.38
CA LEU A 188 -17.68 2.89 -11.46
C LEU A 188 -16.76 3.78 -10.61
N SER A 189 -15.63 3.25 -10.12
CA SER A 189 -14.65 4.02 -9.34
C SER A 189 -13.88 5.03 -10.21
N ALA A 190 -13.57 4.69 -11.46
CA ALA A 190 -12.91 5.62 -12.40
C ALA A 190 -13.78 6.85 -12.77
N LYS A 191 -15.11 6.76 -12.64
CA LYS A 191 -16.03 7.89 -12.82
C LYS A 191 -16.06 8.85 -11.62
N HIS A 192 -15.49 8.45 -10.48
CA HIS A 192 -15.45 9.23 -9.24
C HIS A 192 -14.02 9.19 -8.64
N PRO A 193 -13.05 9.94 -9.21
CA PRO A 193 -11.64 9.89 -8.81
C PRO A 193 -11.38 10.37 -7.36
N THR A 194 -12.37 10.93 -6.67
CA THR A 194 -12.27 11.36 -5.27
C THR A 194 -12.31 10.23 -4.23
N PHE A 195 -12.49 8.97 -4.64
CA PHE A 195 -12.76 7.88 -3.69
C PHE A 195 -11.51 7.19 -3.11
N PHE A 196 -10.30 7.49 -3.59
CA PHE A 196 -9.07 6.81 -3.13
C PHE A 196 -8.22 7.63 -2.13
N MET A 197 -8.71 8.78 -1.66
CA MET A 197 -7.96 9.70 -0.79
C MET A 197 -8.52 9.86 0.64
N ASN A 198 -9.40 8.98 1.13
CA ASN A 198 -9.85 8.98 2.54
C ASN A 198 -9.77 7.59 3.18
#